data_AF-A0A8D8BX83-F1
#
_entry.id   AF-A0A8D8BX83-F1
#
_cell.length_a   1.000
_cell.length_b   1.000
_cell.length_c   1.000
_cell.angle_alpha   90.00
_cell.angle_beta   90.00
_cell.angle_gamma   90.00
#
_symmetry.space_group_name_H-M   'P 1'
#
loop_
_entity.id
_entity.type
_entity.pdbx_description
1 polymer ?
#
loop_
_entity_poly.entity_id
_entity_poly.type
_entity_poly.pdbx_seq_one_letter_code
_entity_poly.pdbx_strand_id
1 'polypeptide(L)'
;ETVLPGWLWTDMEVRFKRMDAVGWGKVGFSGEQSPELLKMGLSPISNEECGKVFNKETNRRLRAGLQEHHICASDEKADTCEGDSGGPLQVKLMHNMRETPFIVGVTSFGLPCSPENPGVYTRVASYVDWIVDMMQNHGAVVDDQTFNTTICALRHAPLREYYDGIVIERN
;
A
#
# COMPACT_ATOMS: atom_id res chain seq x y z
N GLU A 1 21.33 0.02 12.45
CA GLU A 1 20.06 -0.08 11.71
C GLU A 1 19.30 1.21 11.90
N THR A 2 18.77 1.79 10.83
CA THR A 2 17.98 3.03 10.89
C THR A 2 16.53 2.67 10.60
N VAL A 3 15.64 2.91 11.56
CA VAL A 3 14.20 2.72 11.39
C VAL A 3 13.57 4.06 11.03
N LEU A 4 12.87 4.13 9.90
CA LEU A 4 12.18 5.32 9.41
C LEU A 4 10.69 5.04 9.23
N PRO A 5 9.80 6.02 9.50
CA PRO A 5 8.38 5.85 9.23
C PRO A 5 8.09 5.84 7.72
N GLY A 6 7.07 5.06 7.35
CA GLY A 6 6.34 5.24 6.10
C GLY A 6 5.41 6.45 6.21
N TRP A 7 5.23 7.17 5.11
CA TRP A 7 4.33 8.31 5.07
C TRP A 7 2.94 7.90 4.60
N LEU A 8 1.89 8.64 4.95
CA LEU A 8 0.54 8.32 4.51
C LEU A 8 0.23 9.02 3.18
N TRP A 9 -0.32 8.28 2.23
CA TRP A 9 -0.96 8.87 1.06
C TRP A 9 -2.40 9.26 1.42
N THR A 10 -2.67 10.55 1.46
CA THR A 10 -3.95 11.10 1.94
C THR A 10 -4.92 11.47 0.82
N ASP A 11 -4.51 11.36 -0.44
CA ASP A 11 -5.38 11.60 -1.59
C ASP A 11 -6.24 10.35 -1.88
N MET A 12 -7.54 10.56 -2.07
CA MET A 12 -8.47 9.50 -2.44
C MET A 12 -8.15 8.92 -3.82
N GLU A 13 -7.58 9.73 -4.72
CA GLU A 13 -7.15 9.27 -6.02
C GLU A 13 -5.77 8.60 -5.97
N VAL A 14 -5.71 7.38 -6.51
CA VAL A 14 -4.48 6.62 -6.66
C VAL A 14 -4.12 6.60 -8.14
N ARG A 15 -3.31 7.55 -8.58
CA ARG A 15 -2.91 7.71 -10.00
C ARG A 15 -1.64 6.92 -10.37
N PHE A 16 -1.16 6.07 -9.47
CA PHE A 16 0.05 5.29 -9.67
C PHE A 16 -0.22 4.05 -10.50
N LYS A 17 0.62 3.80 -11.51
CA LYS A 17 0.50 2.59 -12.34
C LYS A 17 0.95 1.32 -11.64
N ARG A 18 1.84 1.44 -10.65
CA ARG A 18 2.40 0.31 -9.90
C ARG A 18 2.59 0.71 -8.43
N MET A 19 2.28 -0.22 -7.55
CA MET A 19 2.41 -0.15 -6.10
C MET A 19 3.14 -1.41 -5.63
N ASP A 20 3.80 -1.35 -4.48
CA ASP A 20 4.51 -2.48 -3.91
C ASP A 20 3.78 -2.94 -2.64
N ALA A 21 3.37 -4.21 -2.59
CA ALA A 21 3.05 -4.88 -1.32
C ALA A 21 4.35 -5.50 -0.77
N VAL A 22 4.58 -5.35 0.53
CA VAL A 22 5.77 -5.90 1.21
C VAL A 22 5.37 -6.69 2.44
N GLY A 23 6.03 -7.83 2.66
CA GLY A 23 5.74 -8.69 3.81
C GLY A 23 6.53 -10.00 3.82
N TRP A 24 6.29 -10.77 4.88
CA TRP A 24 6.88 -12.10 5.13
C TRP A 24 5.84 -13.22 5.00
N GLY A 25 4.75 -12.96 4.28
CA GLY A 25 3.69 -13.93 4.02
C GLY A 25 4.19 -15.18 3.31
N LYS A 26 3.27 -16.12 3.14
CA LYS A 26 3.56 -17.39 2.47
C LYS A 26 3.93 -17.19 1.02
N VAL A 27 4.91 -17.95 0.54
CA VAL A 27 5.27 -17.98 -0.89
C VAL A 27 4.47 -19.05 -1.60
N GLY A 28 3.32 -18.67 -2.14
CA GLY A 28 2.39 -19.57 -2.84
C GLY A 28 1.35 -20.22 -1.92
N PHE A 29 0.33 -20.83 -2.53
CA PHE A 29 -0.89 -21.29 -1.84
C PHE A 29 -0.65 -22.27 -0.68
N SER A 30 0.33 -23.17 -0.81
CA SER A 30 0.74 -24.11 0.24
C SER A 30 2.16 -23.88 0.73
N GLY A 31 2.71 -22.68 0.49
CA GLY A 31 4.08 -22.34 0.86
C GLY A 31 4.24 -22.06 2.35
N GLU A 32 5.49 -22.10 2.81
CA GLU A 32 5.85 -21.57 4.12
C GLU A 32 6.03 -20.04 4.06
N GLN A 33 6.00 -19.39 5.22
CA GLN A 33 6.36 -17.99 5.34
C GLN A 33 7.80 -17.77 4.88
N SER A 34 8.04 -16.66 4.19
CA SER A 34 9.38 -16.31 3.76
C SER A 34 10.26 -15.92 4.96
N PRO A 35 11.47 -16.48 5.11
CA PRO A 35 12.43 -16.00 6.11
C PRO A 35 12.99 -14.62 5.77
N GLU A 36 12.88 -14.20 4.51
CA GLU A 36 13.31 -12.91 3.99
C GLU A 36 12.12 -12.01 3.67
N LEU A 37 12.29 -10.69 3.81
CA LEU A 37 11.25 -9.74 3.42
C LEU A 37 11.08 -9.76 1.91
N LEU A 38 9.87 -10.02 1.43
CA LEU A 38 9.57 -10.04 0.01
C LEU A 38 8.79 -8.79 -0.38
N LYS A 39 8.85 -8.49 -1.68
CA LYS A 39 8.15 -7.39 -2.31
C LYS A 39 7.50 -7.84 -3.60
N MET A 40 6.25 -7.44 -3.78
CA MET A 40 5.47 -7.71 -4.99
C MET A 40 4.95 -6.41 -5.57
N GLY A 41 5.23 -6.17 -6.84
CA GLY A 41 4.66 -5.03 -7.55
C GLY A 41 3.28 -5.38 -8.10
N LEU A 42 2.29 -4.54 -7.84
CA LEU A 42 0.88 -4.70 -8.17
C LEU A 42 0.37 -3.47 -8.91
N SER A 43 -0.61 -3.64 -9.77
CA SER A 43 -1.33 -2.58 -10.46
C SER A 43 -2.68 -2.34 -9.80
N PRO A 44 -3.13 -1.08 -9.62
CA PRO A 44 -4.46 -0.82 -9.08
C PRO A 44 -5.54 -1.25 -10.06
N ILE A 45 -6.65 -1.78 -9.53
CA ILE A 45 -7.84 -2.14 -10.28
C ILE A 45 -9.05 -1.41 -9.69
N SER A 46 -10.01 -1.05 -10.54
CA SER A 46 -11.25 -0.41 -10.09
C SER A 46 -12.04 -1.34 -9.16
N ASN A 47 -12.74 -0.78 -8.16
CA ASN A 47 -13.59 -1.57 -7.26
C ASN A 47 -14.73 -2.26 -8.02
N GLU A 48 -15.18 -1.71 -9.15
CA GLU A 48 -16.17 -2.33 -10.01
C GLU A 48 -15.61 -3.62 -10.63
N GLU A 49 -14.44 -3.56 -11.26
CA GLU A 49 -13.81 -4.71 -11.90
C GLU A 49 -13.39 -5.77 -10.88
N CYS A 50 -12.76 -5.34 -9.79
CA CYS A 50 -12.42 -6.21 -8.67
C CYS A 50 -13.66 -6.90 -8.09
N GLY A 51 -14.76 -6.17 -7.96
CA GLY A 51 -16.04 -6.69 -7.46
C GLY A 51 -16.67 -7.78 -8.33
N LYS A 52 -16.26 -7.93 -9.61
CA LYS A 52 -16.72 -9.02 -10.48
C LYS A 52 -16.17 -10.37 -10.03
N VAL A 53 -14.99 -10.39 -9.41
CA VAL A 53 -14.34 -11.59 -8.88
C VAL A 53 -14.93 -11.99 -7.51
N PHE A 54 -15.35 -10.99 -6.72
CA PHE A 54 -15.97 -11.21 -5.42
C PHE A 54 -17.49 -11.41 -5.54
N ASN A 55 -17.95 -12.66 -5.49
CA ASN A 55 -19.38 -12.96 -5.47
C ASN A 55 -20.05 -12.41 -4.18
N LYS A 56 -20.89 -11.38 -4.33
CA LYS A 56 -21.60 -10.70 -3.23
C LYS A 56 -22.63 -11.60 -2.53
N GLU A 57 -23.15 -12.62 -3.21
CA GLU A 57 -24.16 -13.53 -2.65
C GLU A 57 -23.53 -14.58 -1.74
N THR A 58 -22.29 -15.01 -2.03
CA THR A 58 -21.57 -16.01 -1.22
C THR A 58 -20.62 -15.36 -0.22
N ASN A 59 -20.05 -14.19 -0.52
CA ASN A 59 -19.17 -13.48 0.38
C ASN A 59 -19.97 -12.62 1.38
N ARG A 60 -20.31 -13.23 2.53
CA ARG A 60 -21.04 -12.57 3.62
C ARG A 60 -20.36 -11.30 4.15
N ARG A 61 -19.05 -11.13 3.93
CA ARG A 61 -18.30 -9.92 4.34
C ARG A 61 -18.46 -8.76 3.35
N LEU A 62 -18.91 -9.04 2.12
CA LEU A 62 -19.07 -8.06 1.04
C LEU A 62 -20.51 -8.00 0.51
N ARG A 63 -21.51 -8.08 1.40
CA ARG A 63 -22.94 -7.96 1.03
C ARG A 63 -23.26 -6.66 0.30
N ALA A 64 -22.62 -5.56 0.71
CA ALA A 64 -22.73 -4.26 0.03
C ALA A 64 -21.79 -4.13 -1.18
N GLY A 65 -20.97 -5.15 -1.46
CA GLY A 65 -19.85 -5.08 -2.40
C GLY A 65 -18.67 -4.27 -1.85
N LEU A 66 -17.66 -4.10 -2.70
CA LEU A 66 -16.51 -3.24 -2.41
C LEU A 66 -16.93 -1.78 -2.36
N GLN A 67 -16.60 -1.13 -1.25
CA GLN A 67 -16.86 0.29 -0.97
C GLN A 67 -15.66 1.17 -1.30
N GLU A 68 -15.84 2.49 -1.30
CA GLU A 68 -14.79 3.48 -1.59
C GLU A 68 -13.56 3.37 -0.67
N HIS A 69 -13.74 2.94 0.58
CA HIS A 69 -12.65 2.69 1.53
C HIS A 69 -11.83 1.42 1.24
N HIS A 70 -12.12 0.72 0.14
CA HIS A 70 -11.30 -0.36 -0.38
C HIS A 70 -10.47 0.11 -1.59
N ILE A 71 -9.27 -0.46 -1.71
CA ILE A 71 -8.43 -0.46 -2.90
C ILE A 71 -8.25 -1.91 -3.33
N CYS A 72 -8.37 -2.19 -4.61
CA CYS A 72 -7.94 -3.45 -5.18
C CYS A 72 -6.65 -3.29 -5.97
N ALA A 73 -5.79 -4.29 -5.88
CA ALA A 73 -4.60 -4.38 -6.69
C ALA A 73 -4.30 -5.85 -7.04
N SER A 74 -3.79 -6.08 -8.24
CA SER A 74 -3.31 -7.41 -8.67
C SER A 74 -2.07 -7.26 -9.54
N ASP A 75 -1.39 -8.37 -9.81
CA ASP A 75 -0.39 -8.45 -10.87
C ASP A 75 -0.73 -9.63 -11.77
N GLU A 76 -0.46 -9.51 -13.07
CA GLU A 76 -0.76 -10.58 -14.04
C GLU A 76 0.04 -11.86 -13.77
N LYS A 77 1.10 -11.78 -12.94
CA LYS A 77 2.07 -12.87 -12.71
C LYS A 77 2.24 -13.25 -11.24
N ALA A 78 1.61 -12.54 -10.31
CA ALA A 78 1.85 -12.74 -8.87
C ALA A 78 0.66 -12.28 -8.00
N ASP A 79 0.48 -12.92 -6.84
CA ASP A 79 -0.58 -12.61 -5.87
C ASP A 79 -0.05 -12.51 -4.44
N THR A 80 -0.64 -11.61 -3.65
CA THR A 80 -0.40 -11.50 -2.20
C THR A 80 -1.10 -12.63 -1.47
N CYS A 81 -0.33 -13.41 -0.70
CA CYS A 81 -0.83 -14.63 -0.07
C CYS A 81 -1.06 -14.45 1.43
N GLU A 82 -1.52 -15.51 2.10
CA GLU A 82 -1.76 -15.48 3.55
C GLU A 82 -0.49 -15.06 4.32
N GLY A 83 -0.67 -14.25 5.35
CA GLY A 83 0.42 -13.82 6.24
C GLY A 83 0.95 -12.40 6.00
N ASP A 84 0.48 -11.72 4.95
CA ASP A 84 0.80 -10.30 4.69
C ASP A 84 -0.24 -9.32 5.24
N SER A 85 -1.28 -9.82 5.94
CA SER A 85 -2.35 -8.99 6.52
C SER A 85 -1.80 -7.93 7.48
N GLY A 86 -2.25 -6.68 7.32
CA GLY A 86 -1.72 -5.53 8.05
C GLY A 86 -0.45 -4.92 7.43
N GLY A 87 0.17 -5.59 6.45
CA GLY A 87 1.31 -5.06 5.71
C GLY A 87 0.95 -3.86 4.82
N PRO A 88 1.92 -3.02 4.46
CA PRO A 88 1.66 -1.84 3.66
C PRO A 88 1.61 -2.16 2.16
N LEU A 89 0.61 -1.59 1.49
CA LEU A 89 0.64 -1.35 0.05
C LEU A 89 1.17 0.07 -0.17
N GLN A 90 2.37 0.18 -0.74
CA GLN A 90 3.11 1.43 -0.80
C GLN A 90 3.49 1.85 -2.21
N VAL A 91 3.69 3.15 -2.41
CA VAL A 91 4.30 3.74 -3.59
C VAL A 91 5.56 4.48 -3.21
N LYS A 92 6.50 4.56 -4.14
CA LYS A 92 7.80 5.19 -3.93
C LYS A 92 7.81 6.50 -4.71
N LEU A 93 7.86 7.62 -4.00
CA LEU A 93 8.00 8.95 -4.59
C LEU A 93 9.44 9.41 -4.51
N MET A 94 9.94 9.96 -5.62
CA MET A 94 11.29 10.50 -5.71
C MET A 94 11.29 12.00 -5.44
N HIS A 95 12.17 12.44 -4.55
CA HIS A 95 12.45 13.85 -4.32
C HIS A 95 13.95 14.04 -4.04
N ASN A 96 14.61 14.97 -4.75
CA ASN A 96 16.05 15.21 -4.64
C ASN A 96 16.89 13.91 -4.70
N MET A 97 16.55 13.02 -5.64
CA MET A 97 17.22 11.71 -5.86
C MET A 97 17.13 10.74 -4.68
N ARG A 98 16.16 10.95 -3.79
CA ARG A 98 15.87 10.06 -2.66
C ARG A 98 14.48 9.48 -2.74
N GLU A 99 14.37 8.22 -2.38
CA GLU A 99 13.13 7.47 -2.43
C GLU A 99 12.37 7.58 -1.10
N THR A 100 11.10 7.96 -1.19
CA THR A 100 10.19 8.08 -0.05
C THR A 100 8.98 7.16 -0.23
N PRO A 101 8.78 6.14 0.61
CA PRO A 101 7.61 5.29 0.57
C PRO A 101 6.41 6.02 1.20
N PHE A 102 5.30 5.98 0.48
CA PHE A 102 3.99 6.41 0.92
C PHE A 102 3.06 5.20 0.94
N ILE A 103 2.42 4.95 2.08
CA ILE A 103 1.45 3.89 2.31
C ILE A 103 0.11 4.37 1.74
N VAL A 104 -0.34 3.68 0.72
CA VAL A 104 -1.60 3.94 0.00
C VAL A 104 -2.71 3.06 0.55
N GLY A 105 -2.38 1.84 0.93
CA GLY A 105 -3.32 0.91 1.53
C GLY A 105 -2.69 0.00 2.57
N VAL A 106 -3.55 -0.71 3.29
CA VAL A 106 -3.16 -1.74 4.27
C VAL A 106 -3.78 -3.06 3.85
N THR A 107 -2.98 -4.12 3.74
CA THR A 107 -3.44 -5.45 3.32
C THR A 107 -4.56 -5.94 4.23
N SER A 108 -5.73 -6.24 3.64
CA SER A 108 -6.94 -6.58 4.40
C SER A 108 -7.33 -8.04 4.16
N PHE A 109 -7.80 -8.37 2.96
CA PHE A 109 -8.24 -9.71 2.62
C PHE A 109 -8.10 -9.97 1.11
N GLY A 110 -8.19 -11.23 0.72
CA GLY A 110 -8.16 -11.67 -0.66
C GLY A 110 -8.87 -13.01 -0.83
N LEU A 111 -8.90 -13.49 -2.06
CA LEU A 111 -9.24 -14.87 -2.37
C LEU A 111 -8.00 -15.77 -2.18
N PRO A 112 -8.15 -17.11 -2.23
CA PRO A 112 -7.00 -18.01 -2.29
C PRO A 112 -5.97 -17.58 -3.33
N CYS A 113 -4.69 -17.73 -2.96
CA CYS A 113 -3.57 -17.17 -3.71
C CYS A 113 -3.57 -17.66 -5.17
N SER A 114 -3.82 -16.75 -6.11
CA SER A 114 -3.85 -16.99 -7.55
C SER A 114 -3.55 -15.68 -8.30
N PRO A 115 -2.72 -15.69 -9.36
CA PRO A 115 -2.45 -14.49 -10.16
C PRO A 115 -3.71 -13.80 -10.71
N GLU A 116 -4.81 -14.54 -10.85
CA GLU A 116 -6.10 -14.01 -11.34
C GLU A 116 -6.93 -13.31 -10.25
N ASN A 117 -6.55 -13.46 -8.98
CA ASN A 117 -7.31 -12.94 -7.85
C ASN A 117 -6.71 -11.62 -7.37
N PRO A 118 -7.49 -10.52 -7.35
CA PRO A 118 -7.01 -9.27 -6.77
C PRO A 118 -6.98 -9.34 -5.24
N GLY A 119 -5.95 -8.75 -4.65
CA GLY A 119 -5.91 -8.44 -3.23
C GLY A 119 -6.75 -7.21 -2.91
N VAL A 120 -7.40 -7.21 -1.75
CA VAL A 120 -8.15 -6.06 -1.24
C VAL A 120 -7.45 -5.43 -0.05
N TYR A 121 -7.30 -4.12 -0.13
CA TYR A 121 -6.58 -3.29 0.82
C TYR A 121 -7.51 -2.22 1.37
N THR A 122 -7.31 -1.86 2.64
CA THR A 122 -7.95 -0.70 3.26
C THR A 122 -7.32 0.58 2.70
N ARG A 123 -8.11 1.49 2.13
CA ARG A 123 -7.65 2.78 1.60
C ARG A 123 -7.22 3.70 2.73
N VAL A 124 -5.93 4.04 2.83
CA VAL A 124 -5.43 4.92 3.91
C VAL A 124 -6.14 6.27 3.91
N ALA A 125 -6.32 6.88 2.74
CA ALA A 125 -6.99 8.18 2.59
C ALA A 125 -8.39 8.23 3.23
N SER A 126 -9.14 7.13 3.22
CA SER A 126 -10.50 7.08 3.81
C SER A 126 -10.51 7.08 5.34
N TYR A 127 -9.36 6.88 5.99
CA TYR A 127 -9.24 6.80 7.45
C TYR A 127 -8.33 7.89 8.01
N VAL A 128 -7.91 8.89 7.22
CA VAL A 128 -7.03 9.96 7.69
C VAL A 128 -7.61 10.68 8.89
N ASP A 129 -8.89 11.06 8.86
CA ASP A 129 -9.55 11.75 9.98
C ASP A 129 -9.52 10.90 11.26
N TRP A 130 -9.80 9.60 11.13
CA TRP A 130 -9.71 8.67 12.27
C TRP A 130 -8.28 8.51 12.78
N ILE A 131 -7.28 8.45 11.89
CA ILE A 131 -5.86 8.38 12.28
C ILE A 131 -5.46 9.65 13.03
N VAL A 132 -5.86 10.83 12.54
CA VAL A 132 -5.60 12.13 13.19
C VAL A 132 -6.23 12.16 14.59
N ASP A 133 -7.50 11.81 14.70
CA ASP A 133 -8.23 11.78 15.97
C ASP A 133 -7.54 10.84 16.97
N MET A 134 -7.20 9.62 16.54
CA MET A 134 -6.46 8.67 17.38
C MET A 134 -5.08 9.19 17.79
N MET A 135 -4.34 9.83 16.88
CA MET A 135 -3.05 10.43 17.21
C MET A 135 -3.18 11.53 18.27
N GLN A 136 -4.15 12.44 18.10
CA GLN A 136 -4.40 13.54 19.03
C GLN A 136 -4.89 13.04 20.40
N ASN A 137 -5.80 12.06 20.42
CA ASN A 137 -6.29 11.42 21.64
C ASN A 137 -5.18 10.70 22.43
N HIS A 138 -4.08 10.34 21.75
CA HIS A 138 -2.90 9.74 22.35
C HIS A 138 -1.72 10.73 22.49
N GLY A 139 -1.98 12.04 22.45
CA GLY A 139 -1.02 13.09 22.80
C GLY A 139 -0.07 13.53 21.69
N ALA A 140 -0.29 13.10 20.44
CA ALA A 140 0.47 13.62 19.31
C ALA A 140 -0.03 15.01 18.90
N VAL A 141 0.90 15.90 18.53
CA VAL A 141 0.57 17.18 17.90
C VAL A 141 0.46 16.95 16.40
N VAL A 142 -0.74 17.14 15.85
CA VAL A 142 -1.04 16.98 14.41
C VAL A 142 -1.49 18.32 13.85
N ASP A 143 -0.90 18.70 12.73
CA ASP A 143 -1.14 19.95 11.99
C ASP A 143 -1.27 19.70 10.47
N ASP A 144 -1.56 20.76 9.71
CA ASP A 144 -1.70 20.72 8.25
C ASP A 144 -0.43 20.26 7.52
N GLN A 145 0.73 20.28 8.18
CA GLN A 145 2.01 19.85 7.62
C GLN A 145 2.30 18.36 7.88
N THR A 146 1.58 17.73 8.81
CA THR A 146 1.88 16.39 9.31
C THR A 146 1.84 15.33 8.20
N PHE A 147 0.89 15.45 7.27
CA PHE A 147 0.78 14.58 6.10
C PHE A 147 1.03 15.29 4.76
N ASN A 148 1.63 16.48 4.80
CA ASN A 148 1.98 17.19 3.57
C ASN A 148 3.11 16.45 2.84
N THR A 149 2.86 15.98 1.63
CA THR A 149 3.77 15.11 0.86
C THR A 149 5.17 15.69 0.65
N THR A 150 5.30 17.01 0.48
CA THR A 150 6.61 17.67 0.32
C THR A 150 7.37 17.72 1.63
N ILE A 151 6.70 18.09 2.73
CA ILE A 151 7.30 18.07 4.07
C ILE A 151 7.69 16.63 4.45
N CYS A 152 6.86 15.65 4.10
CA CYS A 152 7.14 14.24 4.28
C CYS A 152 8.43 13.79 3.58
N ALA A 153 8.59 14.17 2.31
CA ALA A 153 9.78 13.84 1.54
C ALA A 153 11.06 14.48 2.12
N LEU A 154 10.96 15.70 2.66
CA LEU A 154 12.09 16.45 3.18
C LEU A 154 12.51 16.04 4.61
N ARG A 155 11.56 15.78 5.52
CA ARG A 155 11.84 15.60 6.96
C ARG A 155 12.86 14.51 7.26
N HIS A 156 12.83 13.41 6.51
CA HIS A 156 13.75 12.27 6.69
C HIS A 156 14.73 12.10 5.53
N ALA A 157 14.80 13.06 4.59
CA ALA A 157 15.66 12.95 3.41
C ALA A 157 17.12 12.56 3.72
N PRO A 158 17.81 13.14 4.72
CA PRO A 158 19.21 12.79 4.99
C PRO A 158 19.44 11.32 5.37
N LEU A 159 18.42 10.66 5.92
CA LEU A 159 18.48 9.27 6.38
C LEU A 159 18.04 8.27 5.31
N ARG A 160 17.49 8.73 4.20
CA ARG A 160 17.01 7.90 3.09
C ARG A 160 18.13 7.59 2.11
N GLU A 161 18.11 6.39 1.54
CA GLU A 161 19.06 5.98 0.52
C GLU A 161 18.98 6.90 -0.70
N TYR A 162 20.16 7.20 -1.25
CA TYR A 162 20.30 7.94 -2.49
C TYR A 162 20.24 6.96 -3.66
N TYR A 163 19.47 7.31 -4.69
CA TYR A 163 19.34 6.47 -5.88
C TYR A 163 20.15 7.06 -7.04
N ASP A 164 21.32 6.48 -7.31
CA ASP A 164 22.24 6.90 -8.38
C ASP A 164 21.69 6.65 -9.81
N GLY A 165 20.61 5.87 -9.94
CA GLY A 165 20.07 5.40 -11.23
C GLY A 165 19.30 6.43 -12.06
N ILE A 166 19.28 7.72 -11.69
CA ILE A 166 18.70 8.80 -12.52
C ILE A 166 19.83 9.53 -13.27
N VAL A 167 20.71 8.78 -13.93
CA VAL A 167 21.44 9.35 -15.07
C VAL A 167 20.43 9.36 -16.21
N ILE A 168 19.89 10.54 -16.51
CA ILE A 168 19.21 10.80 -17.78
C ILE A 168 20.15 10.30 -18.87
N GLU A 169 19.77 9.26 -19.63
CA GLU A 169 20.40 8.96 -20.90
C GLU A 169 20.29 10.25 -21.73
N ARG A 170 21.39 10.99 -21.81
CA ARG A 170 21.55 12.04 -22.79
C ARG A 170 21.65 11.33 -24.13
N ASN A 171 20.61 11.46 -24.95
CA ASN A 171 20.70 11.23 -26.39
C ASN A 171 21.89 11.97 -26.99
#